data_AF-A0A659UE80-F1
#
_entry.id   AF-A0A659UE80-F1
#
_cell.length_a   1.000
_cell.length_b   1.000
_cell.length_c   1.000
_cell.angle_alpha   90.00
_cell.angle_beta   90.00
_cell.angle_gamma   90.00
#
_symmetry.space_group_name_H-M   'P 1'
#
loop_
_entity.id
_entity.type
_entity.pdbx_description
1 polymer ?
#
loop_
_entity_poly.entity_id
_entity_poly.type
_entity_poly.pdbx_seq_one_letter_code
_entity_poly.pdbx_strand_id
1 'polypeptide(L)'
;VLKGHEPFPALAVDRHWNLVLANAAIAPFLADVGEASLLTPPVNVLRLSLHPGGIAPRIVNLQEWRTHLIERLKHQNDATGDPVLVELERELRCYPSGLKGSRPAPVEPNA
;
A
#
# COMPACT_ATOMS: atom_id res chain seq x y z
N VAL A 1 17.59 9.10 8.45
CA VAL A 1 16.18 8.93 8.89
C VAL A 1 15.69 7.50 8.66
N LEU A 2 15.46 7.03 7.43
CA LEU A 2 14.90 5.68 7.16
C LEU A 2 15.68 4.51 7.80
N LYS A 3 17.01 4.50 7.71
CA LYS A 3 17.86 3.50 8.40
C LYS A 3 17.71 3.54 9.93
N GLY A 4 17.45 4.71 10.50
CA GLY A 4 17.26 4.88 11.93
C GLY A 4 15.95 4.29 12.46
N HIS A 5 15.02 3.93 11.58
CA HIS A 5 13.82 3.19 11.94
C HIS A 5 14.04 1.68 11.99
N GLU A 6 15.20 1.15 11.56
CA GLU A 6 15.47 -0.28 11.66
C GLU A 6 15.39 -0.75 13.13
N PRO A 7 14.74 -1.90 13.41
CA PRO A 7 14.29 -2.93 12.45
C PRO A 7 12.89 -2.72 11.85
N PHE A 8 12.23 -1.58 12.08
CA PHE A 8 10.90 -1.31 11.55
C PHE A 8 10.91 -0.93 10.06
N PRO A 9 9.96 -1.45 9.25
CA PRO A 9 9.83 -1.11 7.84
C PRO A 9 9.54 0.38 7.63
N ALA A 10 10.27 1.05 6.74
CA ALA A 10 10.07 2.46 6.41
C ALA A 10 10.24 2.77 4.91
N LEU A 11 9.35 3.60 4.37
CA LEU A 11 9.30 4.04 2.98
C LEU A 11 9.20 5.57 2.90
N ALA A 12 9.84 6.17 1.91
CA ALA A 12 9.64 7.56 1.51
C ALA A 12 9.06 7.58 0.09
N VAL A 13 8.01 8.38 -0.11
CA VAL A 13 7.28 8.48 -1.37
C VAL A 13 7.21 9.92 -1.87
N ASP A 14 7.08 10.11 -3.17
CA ASP A 14 6.83 11.41 -3.78
C ASP A 14 5.34 11.80 -3.71
N ARG A 15 4.98 12.94 -4.33
CA ARG A 15 3.59 13.43 -4.38
C ARG A 15 2.64 12.49 -5.14
N HIS A 16 3.17 11.62 -5.99
CA HIS A 16 2.42 10.67 -6.81
C HIS A 16 2.44 9.25 -6.23
N TRP A 17 2.89 9.11 -4.97
CA TRP A 17 3.01 7.83 -4.27
C TRP A 17 4.03 6.87 -4.89
N ASN A 18 4.97 7.38 -5.70
CA ASN A 18 6.08 6.58 -6.16
C ASN A 18 7.14 6.46 -5.06
N LEU A 19 7.70 5.27 -4.91
CA LEU A 19 8.77 4.98 -3.99
C LEU A 19 10.03 5.77 -4.37
N VAL A 20 10.51 6.59 -3.43
CA VAL A 20 11.78 7.35 -3.57
C VAL A 20 12.89 6.61 -2.84
N LEU A 21 12.65 6.18 -1.60
CA LEU A 21 13.60 5.45 -0.77
C LEU A 21 12.89 4.44 0.14
N ALA A 22 13.58 3.37 0.49
CA ALA A 22 13.15 2.36 1.45
C ALA A 22 14.33 1.97 2.35
N ASN A 23 14.06 1.49 3.57
CA ASN A 23 15.07 0.79 4.35
C ASN A 23 15.07 -0.73 4.07
N ALA A 24 16.10 -1.43 4.55
CA ALA A 24 16.28 -2.85 4.27
C ALA A 24 15.17 -3.72 4.90
N ALA A 25 14.52 -3.23 5.96
CA ALA A 25 13.42 -3.90 6.64
C ALA A 25 12.16 -4.09 5.76
N ILE A 26 12.09 -3.46 4.58
CA ILE A 26 11.03 -3.67 3.59
C ILE A 26 11.18 -4.98 2.82
N ALA A 27 12.39 -5.50 2.66
CA ALA A 27 12.65 -6.64 1.77
C ALA A 27 11.77 -7.87 2.04
N PRO A 28 11.50 -8.29 3.30
CA PRO A 28 10.62 -9.44 3.57
C PRO A 28 9.18 -9.26 3.08
N PHE A 29 8.69 -8.01 3.02
CA PHE A 29 7.34 -7.72 2.53
C PHE A 29 7.25 -7.82 1.00
N LEU A 30 8.36 -7.59 0.29
CA LEU A 30 8.43 -7.63 -1.17
C LEU A 30 8.76 -9.01 -1.74
N ALA A 31 9.32 -9.90 -0.92
CA ALA A 31 9.81 -11.21 -1.36
C ALA A 31 8.75 -12.09 -2.03
N ASP A 32 7.48 -11.96 -1.61
CA ASP A 32 6.36 -12.78 -2.08
C ASP A 32 5.41 -12.05 -3.05
N VAL A 33 5.86 -10.93 -3.64
CA VAL A 33 5.07 -10.20 -4.65
C VAL A 33 5.00 -11.05 -5.92
N GLY A 34 3.79 -11.51 -6.25
CA GLY A 34 3.56 -12.41 -7.39
C GLY A 34 3.68 -11.72 -8.75
N GLU A 35 3.49 -10.41 -8.80
CA GLU A 35 3.58 -9.63 -10.03
C GLU A 35 4.81 -8.70 -10.04
N ALA A 36 5.88 -9.18 -10.66
CA ALA A 36 7.18 -8.50 -10.68
C ALA A 36 7.15 -7.10 -11.33
N SER A 37 6.19 -6.85 -12.23
CA SER A 37 6.00 -5.52 -12.85
C SER A 37 5.73 -4.42 -11.81
N LEU A 38 5.15 -4.78 -10.66
CA LEU A 38 4.89 -3.85 -9.54
C LEU A 38 6.17 -3.42 -8.80
N LEU A 39 7.27 -4.14 -8.97
CA LEU A 39 8.57 -3.83 -8.38
C LEU A 39 9.50 -3.09 -9.34
N THR A 40 9.08 -2.90 -10.60
CA THR A 40 9.83 -2.14 -11.60
C THR A 40 9.62 -0.64 -11.39
N PRO A 41 10.69 0.17 -11.30
CA PRO A 41 10.55 1.62 -11.19
C PRO A 41 9.81 2.24 -12.39
N PRO A 42 8.96 3.26 -12.17
CA PRO A 42 8.57 3.81 -10.87
C PRO A 42 7.62 2.88 -10.10
N VAL A 43 7.99 2.52 -8.86
CA VAL A 43 7.18 1.65 -8.00
C VAL A 43 6.14 2.49 -7.28
N ASN A 44 4.87 2.38 -7.68
CA ASN A 44 3.78 3.04 -6.97
C ASN A 44 3.35 2.21 -5.75
N VAL A 45 3.51 2.76 -4.54
CA VAL A 45 3.26 1.99 -3.32
C VAL A 45 1.78 1.67 -3.10
N LEU A 46 0.85 2.46 -3.65
CA LEU A 46 -0.59 2.18 -3.55
C LEU A 46 -0.97 1.01 -4.45
N ARG A 47 -0.43 0.97 -5.69
CA ARG A 47 -0.58 -0.20 -6.57
C ARG A 47 0.01 -1.44 -5.92
N LEU A 48 1.26 -1.36 -5.45
CA LEU A 48 1.90 -2.47 -4.75
C LEU A 48 1.07 -2.97 -3.55
N SER A 49 0.43 -2.06 -2.81
CA SER A 49 -0.38 -2.38 -1.62
C SER A 49 -1.73 -3.02 -1.92
N LEU A 50 -2.41 -2.61 -2.99
CA LEU A 50 -3.79 -2.99 -3.27
C LEU A 50 -3.95 -3.94 -4.45
N HIS A 51 -2.93 -4.10 -5.30
CA HIS A 51 -2.98 -5.00 -6.44
C HIS A 51 -3.05 -6.46 -5.96
N PRO A 52 -3.88 -7.32 -6.58
CA PRO A 52 -3.98 -8.74 -6.20
C PRO A 52 -2.67 -9.52 -6.36
N GLY A 53 -1.83 -9.15 -7.33
CA GLY A 53 -0.47 -9.66 -7.49
C GLY A 53 0.60 -8.98 -6.62
N GLY A 54 0.20 -7.97 -5.84
CA GLY A 54 1.06 -7.23 -4.91
C GLY A 54 1.01 -7.82 -3.50
N ILE A 55 1.10 -6.95 -2.48
CA ILE A 55 1.04 -7.38 -1.07
C ILE A 55 -0.40 -7.53 -0.55
N ALA A 56 -1.42 -7.15 -1.32
CA ALA A 56 -2.82 -7.17 -0.88
C ALA A 56 -3.29 -8.52 -0.29
N PRO A 57 -2.94 -9.70 -0.86
CA PRO A 57 -3.36 -10.99 -0.31
C PRO A 57 -2.81 -11.29 1.10
N ARG A 58 -1.77 -10.56 1.54
CA ARG A 58 -1.14 -10.72 2.86
C ARG A 58 -1.70 -9.76 3.91
N ILE A 59 -2.59 -8.84 3.51
CA ILE A 59 -3.20 -7.86 4.42
C ILE A 59 -4.48 -8.47 4.99
N VAL A 60 -4.43 -8.86 6.27
CA VAL A 60 -5.55 -9.54 6.95
C VAL A 60 -6.81 -8.66 6.96
N ASN A 61 -6.67 -7.35 7.17
CA ASN A 61 -7.76 -6.38 7.19
C ASN A 61 -7.81 -5.53 5.91
N LEU A 62 -7.65 -6.16 4.74
CA LEU A 62 -7.54 -5.48 3.45
C LEU A 62 -8.67 -4.48 3.18
N GLN A 63 -9.91 -4.79 3.56
CA GLN A 63 -11.05 -3.91 3.34
C GLN A 63 -10.92 -2.57 4.08
N GLU A 64 -10.56 -2.62 5.38
CA GLU A 64 -10.36 -1.43 6.21
C GLU A 64 -9.17 -0.63 5.68
N TRP A 65 -8.05 -1.32 5.45
CA TRP A 65 -6.83 -0.72 4.91
C TRP A 65 -7.07 0.01 3.58
N ARG A 66 -7.74 -0.67 2.64
CA ARG A 66 -8.11 -0.11 1.34
C ARG A 66 -8.99 1.12 1.47
N THR A 67 -9.98 1.08 2.35
CA THR A 67 -10.90 2.20 2.57
C THR A 67 -10.12 3.43 3.01
N HIS A 68 -9.25 3.28 4.02
CA HIS A 68 -8.40 4.37 4.51
C HIS A 68 -7.43 4.92 3.44
N LEU A 69 -6.82 4.05 2.62
CA LEU A 69 -5.93 4.50 1.55
C LEU A 69 -6.68 5.29 0.47
N ILE A 70 -7.85 4.82 0.06
CA ILE A 70 -8.67 5.50 -0.96
C ILE A 70 -9.20 6.84 -0.43
N GLU A 71 -9.63 6.91 0.82
CA GLU A 71 -10.05 8.18 1.46
C GLU A 71 -8.91 9.20 1.50
N ARG A 72 -7.70 8.75 1.88
CA ARG A 72 -6.52 9.62 1.88
C ARG A 72 -6.16 10.11 0.48
N LEU A 73 -6.20 9.24 -0.53
CA LEU A 73 -5.95 9.63 -1.92
C LEU A 73 -7.02 10.61 -2.42
N LYS A 74 -8.29 10.38 -2.07
CA LYS A 74 -9.38 11.30 -2.41
C LYS A 74 -9.17 12.69 -1.81
N HIS A 75 -8.81 12.79 -0.53
CA HIS A 75 -8.49 14.09 0.06
C HIS A 75 -7.32 14.79 -0.64
N GLN A 76 -6.31 14.04 -1.11
CA GLN A 76 -5.22 14.59 -1.89
C GLN A 76 -5.69 15.06 -3.28
N ASN A 77 -6.60 14.32 -3.93
CA ASN A 77 -7.25 14.73 -5.17
C ASN A 77 -8.04 16.03 -5.00
N ASP A 78 -8.86 16.11 -3.95
CA ASP A 78 -9.69 17.29 -3.66
C ASP A 78 -8.82 18.54 -3.41
N ALA A 79 -7.65 18.37 -2.79
CA ALA A 79 -6.73 19.48 -2.51
C ALA A 79 -5.87 19.92 -3.70
N THR A 80 -5.56 19.03 -4.65
CA THR A 80 -4.58 19.29 -5.71
C THR A 80 -5.16 19.34 -7.11
N GLY A 81 -6.28 18.65 -7.36
CA GLY A 81 -6.85 18.47 -8.70
C GLY A 81 -5.94 17.74 -9.68
N ASP A 82 -4.94 16.97 -9.20
CA ASP A 82 -3.95 16.34 -10.05
C ASP A 82 -4.58 15.20 -10.89
N PRO A 83 -4.59 15.30 -12.24
CA PRO A 83 -5.21 14.28 -13.08
C PRO A 83 -4.54 12.89 -12.96
N VAL A 84 -3.25 12.83 -12.60
CA VAL A 84 -2.53 11.57 -12.41
C VAL A 84 -3.07 10.83 -11.18
N LEU A 85 -3.34 11.56 -10.09
CA LEU A 85 -3.87 10.98 -8.87
C LEU A 85 -5.36 10.61 -9.00
N VAL A 86 -6.12 11.35 -9.82
CA VAL A 86 -7.51 11.00 -10.15
C VAL A 86 -7.56 9.69 -10.93
N GLU A 87 -6.70 9.51 -11.93
CA GLU A 87 -6.65 8.26 -12.69
C GLU A 87 -6.17 7.09 -11.82
N LEU A 88 -5.17 7.34 -10.96
CA LEU A 88 -4.74 6.35 -9.97
C LEU A 88 -5.89 5.93 -9.05
N GLU A 89 -6.71 6.87 -8.56
CA GLU A 89 -7.87 6.53 -7.71
C GLU A 89 -8.87 5.63 -8.45
N ARG A 90 -9.18 5.95 -9.72
CA ARG A 90 -10.08 5.12 -10.54
C ARG A 90 -9.53 3.71 -10.72
N GLU A 91 -8.24 3.60 -11.05
CA GLU A 91 -7.55 2.32 -11.19
C GLU A 91 -7.63 1.50 -9.90
N LEU A 92 -7.24 2.10 -8.76
CA LEU A 92 -7.22 1.41 -7.48
C LEU A 92 -8.61 0.92 -7.08
N ARG A 93 -9.68 1.67 -7.41
CA ARG A 93 -11.08 1.28 -7.16
C ARG A 93 -11.51 0.02 -7.90
N CYS A 94 -10.87 -0.32 -9.03
CA CYS A 94 -11.14 -1.55 -9.78
C CYS A 94 -10.54 -2.82 -9.14
N TYR A 95 -9.55 -2.69 -8.24
CA TYR A 95 -8.96 -3.85 -7.57
C TYR A 95 -9.93 -4.52 -6.58
N PRO A 96 -9.81 -5.83 -6.36
CA PRO A 96 -10.66 -6.55 -5.41
C PRO A 96 -10.47 -6.03 -3.99
N SER A 97 -11.56 -5.86 -3.25
CA SER A 97 -11.56 -5.39 -1.85
C SER A 97 -11.34 -6.50 -0.81
N GLY A 98 -11.08 -7.74 -1.25
CA GLY A 98 -10.78 -8.86 -0.34
C GLY A 98 -11.98 -9.43 0.40
N LEU A 99 -13.18 -9.49 -0.21
CA LEU A 99 -14.43 -10.03 0.40
C LEU A 99 -14.42 -11.55 0.70
N LYS A 100 -13.29 -12.11 1.16
CA LYS A 100 -13.19 -13.43 1.78
C LYS A 100 -12.38 -13.31 3.07
N GLY A 101 -13.04 -13.03 4.19
CA GLY A 101 -12.41 -13.17 5.50
C GLY A 101 -13.06 -12.32 6.58
N SER A 102 -13.70 -12.98 7.53
CA SER A 102 -14.22 -12.40 8.77
C SER A 102 -13.14 -11.58 9.48
N ARG A 103 -13.55 -10.49 10.15
CA ARG A 103 -12.68 -9.66 10.99
C ARG A 103 -11.82 -10.56 11.89
N PRO A 104 -10.47 -10.46 11.86
CA PRO A 104 -9.65 -11.18 12.81
C PRO A 104 -10.01 -10.76 14.24
N ALA A 105 -10.09 -11.72 15.16
CA ALA A 105 -10.32 -11.42 16.57
C ALA A 105 -9.26 -10.42 17.07
N PRO A 106 -9.61 -9.50 17.99
CA PRO A 106 -8.64 -8.59 18.58
C PRO A 106 -7.43 -9.37 19.10
N VAL A 107 -6.23 -8.94 18.71
CA VAL A 107 -4.99 -9.48 19.29
C VAL A 107 -4.96 -9.02 20.74
N GLU A 108 -5.19 -9.94 21.68
CA GLU A 108 -5.01 -9.66 23.10
C GLU A 108 -3.52 -9.38 23.36
N PRO A 109 -3.17 -8.27 24.01
CA PRO A 109 -1.78 -7.99 24.37
C PRO A 109 -1.33 -9.04 25.39
N ASN A 110 -0.22 -9.73 25.06
CA ASN A 110 0.40 -10.75 25.88
C ASN A 110 0.63 -10.22 27.32
N ALA A 111 0.07 -10.92 28.32
CA ALA A 111 0.28 -10.66 29.75
C ALA A 111 1.61 -11.24 30.24
#